data_AF-A0AAV4MRT9-F1
#
_entry.id   AF-A0AAV4MRT9-F1
#
_cell.length_a   1.000
_cell.length_b   1.000
_cell.length_c   1.000
_cell.angle_alpha   90.00
_cell.angle_beta   90.00
_cell.angle_gamma   90.00
#
_symmetry.space_group_name_H-M   'P 1'
#
loop_
_entity.id
_entity.type
_entity.pdbx_description
1 polymer ?
#
loop_
_entity_poly.entity_id
_entity_poly.type
_entity_poly.pdbx_seq_one_letter_code
_entity_poly.pdbx_strand_id
1 'polypeptide(L)'
;MEKKQLRDNFVSSKKQKAFDTLKSISTLLLFQFRSHTDSCSQFSYEIPFNCYMMYSLHKQPDKDPERVPVSTQIHLKLNLRCPSTTPPTCRGVPSSVSTPPITSVPRERGVSFSIWGQCTGSTYGWQKNASFRLPYKSHCTDYLKAWKENGGTGPVTEKTNILFVSAIPNFAKDNRAECAQSCSSPCRMGRYEVQVQEANSEGSRPIGMLSFIGGFLGLWLGISLLTVYDFLESRLFSLASAVKRKWLMRKGKSSSFRSS
;
A
#
# COMPACT_ATOMS: atom_id res chain seq x y z
N MET A 1 -58.61 -1.47 1.02
CA MET A 1 -57.37 -0.93 0.43
C MET A 1 -56.32 -0.55 1.49
N GLU A 2 -56.33 -1.13 2.69
CA GLU A 2 -55.55 -0.59 3.83
C GLU A 2 -54.22 -1.32 4.14
N LYS A 3 -53.98 -2.50 3.53
CA LYS A 3 -52.80 -3.33 3.87
C LYS A 3 -51.52 -2.99 3.10
N LYS A 4 -51.57 -2.05 2.14
CA LYS A 4 -50.40 -1.68 1.33
C LYS A 4 -49.57 -0.55 1.95
N GLN A 5 -50.23 0.37 2.68
CA GLN A 5 -49.59 1.60 3.18
C GLN A 5 -48.72 1.37 4.44
N LEU A 6 -48.99 0.32 5.20
CA LEU A 6 -48.20 -0.03 6.40
C LEU A 6 -46.87 -0.72 6.07
N ARG A 7 -46.72 -1.24 4.85
CA ARG A 7 -45.49 -1.95 4.44
C ARG A 7 -44.39 -0.98 3.99
N ASP A 8 -44.75 0.16 3.42
CA ASP A 8 -43.79 1.14 2.90
C ASP A 8 -43.15 1.99 4.02
N ASN A 9 -43.86 2.24 5.12
CA ASN A 9 -43.32 2.97 6.26
C ASN A 9 -42.29 2.15 7.08
N PHE A 10 -42.41 0.82 7.08
CA PHE A 10 -41.49 -0.04 7.83
C PHE A 10 -40.13 -0.23 7.14
N VAL A 11 -40.10 -0.14 5.80
CA VAL A 11 -38.88 -0.24 5.00
C VAL A 11 -38.04 1.05 5.06
N SER A 12 -38.70 2.20 5.23
CA SER A 12 -38.02 3.50 5.36
C SER A 12 -37.28 3.65 6.71
N SER A 13 -37.90 3.22 7.82
CA SER A 13 -37.32 3.39 9.17
C SER A 13 -36.07 2.53 9.44
N LYS A 14 -36.00 1.31 8.87
CA LYS A 14 -34.82 0.44 9.02
C LYS A 14 -33.60 0.90 8.19
N LYS A 15 -33.82 1.58 7.06
CA LYS A 15 -32.71 2.13 6.25
C LYS A 15 -32.07 3.36 6.91
N GLN A 16 -32.87 4.20 7.58
CA GLN A 16 -32.35 5.40 8.23
C GLN A 16 -31.46 5.08 9.44
N LYS A 17 -31.86 4.12 10.30
CA LYS A 17 -31.04 3.69 11.44
C LYS A 17 -29.71 3.02 11.03
N ALA A 18 -29.67 2.35 9.87
CA ALA A 18 -28.42 1.80 9.34
C ALA A 18 -27.47 2.91 8.83
N PHE A 19 -28.02 4.00 8.28
CA PHE A 19 -27.24 5.14 7.80
C PHE A 19 -26.65 5.98 8.95
N ASP A 20 -27.39 6.18 10.04
CA ASP A 20 -26.91 6.94 11.20
C ASP A 20 -25.85 6.17 12.01
N THR A 21 -25.91 4.83 12.02
CA THR A 21 -24.87 4.00 12.66
C THR A 21 -23.57 4.00 11.85
N LEU A 22 -23.64 4.12 10.52
CA LEU A 22 -22.47 4.22 9.64
C LEU A 22 -21.80 5.61 9.68
N LYS A 23 -22.56 6.67 9.96
CA LYS A 23 -22.01 8.03 10.09
C LYS A 23 -21.22 8.25 11.39
N SER A 24 -21.42 7.38 12.39
CA SER A 24 -20.74 7.45 13.69
C SER A 24 -19.34 6.80 13.73
N ILE A 25 -18.88 6.16 12.64
CA ILE A 25 -17.56 5.48 12.57
C ILE A 25 -16.68 6.15 11.50
N SER A 26 -16.79 7.47 11.39
CA SER A 26 -15.72 8.30 10.81
C SER A 26 -15.13 9.14 11.94
N THR A 27 -14.72 8.47 13.02
CA THR A 27 -13.96 9.10 14.09
C THR A 27 -12.55 9.31 13.54
N LEU A 28 -12.37 10.46 12.90
CA LEU A 28 -11.10 10.95 12.40
C LEU A 28 -10.24 11.27 13.63
N LEU A 29 -9.57 10.25 14.18
CA LEU A 29 -8.63 10.38 15.29
C LEU A 29 -7.38 11.13 14.80
N LEU A 30 -7.46 12.45 14.83
CA LEU A 30 -6.32 13.35 14.66
C LEU A 30 -5.43 13.27 15.90
N PHE A 31 -4.46 12.38 15.88
CA PHE A 31 -3.38 12.39 16.87
C PHE A 31 -2.35 13.46 16.49
N GLN A 32 -2.41 14.61 17.16
CA GLN A 32 -1.41 15.66 17.00
C GLN A 32 -0.27 15.42 18.00
N PHE A 33 0.79 14.76 17.55
CA PHE A 33 1.99 14.54 18.38
C PHE A 33 2.85 15.81 18.37
N ARG A 34 2.98 16.45 19.53
CA ARG A 34 3.88 17.59 19.75
C ARG A 34 5.10 17.08 20.53
N SER A 35 6.16 16.71 19.83
CA SER A 35 7.45 16.38 20.47
C SER A 35 8.23 17.67 20.73
N HIS A 36 8.44 18.00 22.00
CA HIS A 36 9.49 18.94 22.42
C HIS A 36 10.78 18.13 22.61
N THR A 37 11.79 18.38 21.78
CA THR A 37 13.15 17.88 22.01
C THR A 37 14.13 18.97 21.61
N ASP A 38 14.81 19.52 22.60
CA ASP A 38 15.94 20.41 22.43
C ASP A 38 17.21 19.61 22.07
N SER A 39 18.03 20.20 21.20
CA SER A 39 19.41 19.82 20.82
C SER A 39 19.66 18.41 20.27
N CYS A 40 19.75 18.32 18.93
CA CYS A 40 20.42 17.23 18.21
C CYS A 40 21.87 17.61 17.93
N SER A 41 22.83 16.76 18.31
CA SER A 41 24.19 16.82 17.77
C SER A 41 24.77 15.42 17.54
N GLN A 42 25.20 15.24 16.29
CA GLN A 42 26.22 14.33 15.76
C GLN A 42 25.88 12.85 15.53
N PHE A 43 25.76 12.53 14.24
CA PHE A 43 26.21 11.31 13.57
C PHE A 43 26.59 10.13 14.47
N SER A 44 25.62 9.28 14.73
CA SER A 44 25.88 7.90 15.07
C SER A 44 24.84 7.04 14.35
N TYR A 45 25.12 5.76 14.23
CA TYR A 45 24.28 4.74 13.59
C TYR A 45 23.02 4.46 14.42
N GLU A 46 22.44 5.52 14.99
CA GLU A 46 21.53 5.50 16.11
C GLU A 46 20.17 5.03 15.67
N ILE A 47 19.77 3.96 16.34
CA ILE A 47 18.42 3.49 16.47
C ILE A 47 17.51 4.73 16.62
N PRO A 48 16.41 4.83 15.85
CA PRO A 48 15.52 5.98 15.94
C PRO A 48 15.10 6.20 17.39
N PHE A 49 15.47 7.36 17.95
CA PHE A 49 15.37 7.65 19.38
C PHE A 49 13.94 7.67 19.92
N ASN A 50 12.93 7.71 19.04
CA ASN A 50 11.53 7.72 19.42
C ASN A 50 10.72 6.80 18.50
N CYS A 51 10.53 5.55 18.92
CA CYS A 51 9.58 4.62 18.30
C CYS A 51 8.23 4.71 19.01
N TYR A 52 7.16 4.89 18.25
CA TYR A 52 5.79 4.85 18.77
C TYR A 52 5.11 3.56 18.28
N MET A 53 4.37 2.91 19.18
CA MET A 53 3.61 1.70 18.85
C MET A 53 2.14 1.92 19.16
N MET A 54 1.28 1.69 18.17
CA MET A 54 -0.18 1.72 18.33
C MET A 54 -0.70 0.29 18.51
N TYR A 55 -1.81 0.14 19.25
CA TYR A 55 -2.45 -1.16 19.52
C TYR A 55 -1.51 -2.22 20.12
N SER A 56 -0.56 -1.79 20.96
CA SER A 56 0.37 -2.69 21.60
C SER A 56 -0.35 -3.54 22.68
N LEU A 57 -0.21 -4.86 22.59
CA LEU A 57 -0.59 -5.80 23.65
C LEU A 57 0.60 -6.06 24.60
N HIS A 58 1.39 -5.03 24.88
CA HIS A 58 2.56 -5.17 25.73
C HIS A 58 2.17 -5.79 27.08
N LYS A 59 2.92 -6.81 27.51
CA LYS A 59 2.67 -7.63 28.72
C LYS A 59 1.39 -8.49 28.73
N GLN A 60 0.66 -8.58 27.61
CA GLN A 60 -0.56 -9.38 27.50
C GLN A 60 -0.57 -10.25 26.23
N PRO A 61 0.38 -11.18 26.04
CA PRO A 61 0.48 -11.97 24.81
C PRO A 61 -0.65 -13.00 24.64
N ASP A 62 -1.34 -13.36 25.74
CA ASP A 62 -2.51 -14.24 25.71
C ASP A 62 -3.79 -13.49 25.30
N LYS A 63 -3.78 -12.16 25.27
CA LYS A 63 -4.96 -11.37 24.88
C LYS A 63 -5.10 -11.41 23.37
N ASP A 64 -6.28 -11.77 22.88
CA ASP A 64 -6.57 -11.70 21.46
C ASP A 64 -6.55 -10.24 20.97
N PRO A 65 -5.96 -9.96 19.80
CA PRO A 65 -6.00 -8.62 19.22
C PRO A 65 -7.42 -8.19 18.92
N GLU A 66 -7.70 -6.90 19.12
CA GLU A 66 -8.99 -6.32 18.80
C GLU A 66 -9.28 -6.46 17.30
N ARG A 67 -10.46 -6.97 16.97
CA ARG A 67 -10.89 -7.15 15.58
C ARG A 67 -11.49 -5.86 15.06
N VAL A 68 -10.78 -5.19 14.17
CA VAL A 68 -11.28 -4.02 13.45
C VAL A 68 -12.02 -4.45 12.17
N PRO A 69 -13.15 -3.81 11.81
CA PRO A 69 -13.83 -4.12 10.55
C PRO A 69 -12.94 -3.76 9.35
N VAL A 70 -13.10 -4.48 8.23
CA VAL A 70 -12.27 -4.33 7.01
C VAL A 70 -12.35 -2.93 6.41
N SER A 71 -13.42 -2.19 6.69
CA SER A 71 -13.61 -0.79 6.27
C SER A 71 -12.89 0.24 7.13
N THR A 72 -12.18 -0.18 8.19
CA THR A 72 -11.49 0.75 9.09
C THR A 72 -10.28 1.37 8.39
N GLN A 73 -10.27 2.69 8.28
CA GLN A 73 -9.13 3.44 7.76
C GLN A 73 -8.42 4.14 8.91
N ILE A 74 -7.11 3.93 9.01
CA ILE A 74 -6.27 4.62 10.00
C ILE A 74 -5.56 5.76 9.28
N HIS A 75 -5.97 7.00 9.57
CA HIS A 75 -5.33 8.20 9.02
C HIS A 75 -4.26 8.70 9.99
N LEU A 76 -3.00 8.60 9.58
CA LEU A 76 -1.86 9.12 10.35
C LEU A 76 -1.36 10.41 9.69
N LYS A 77 -1.45 11.52 10.41
CA LYS A 77 -0.85 12.79 9.99
C LYS A 77 0.43 13.03 10.77
N LEU A 78 1.56 12.72 10.13
CA LEU A 78 2.88 12.90 10.73
C LEU A 78 3.41 14.30 10.40
N ASN A 79 3.76 15.07 11.42
CA ASN A 79 4.44 16.36 11.25
C ASN A 79 5.94 16.16 11.43
N LEU A 80 6.64 15.95 10.33
CA LEU A 80 8.07 15.69 10.34
C LEU A 80 8.82 17.00 10.18
N ARG A 81 9.52 17.41 11.24
CA ARG A 81 10.40 18.57 11.19
C ARG A 81 11.78 18.10 10.75
N CYS A 82 12.09 18.27 9.46
CA CYS A 82 13.46 18.14 8.99
C CYS A 82 14.26 19.41 9.37
N PRO A 83 15.41 19.29 10.06
CA PRO A 83 16.28 20.44 10.30
C PRO A 83 16.81 20.96 8.95
N SER A 84 16.70 22.26 8.72
CA SER A 84 17.02 22.92 7.44
C SER A 84 18.50 22.96 7.10
N THR A 85 19.37 22.62 8.06
CA THR A 85 20.82 22.83 7.97
C THR A 85 21.61 21.61 7.48
N THR A 86 20.97 20.46 7.25
CA THR A 86 21.63 19.24 6.75
C THR A 86 20.98 18.75 5.45
N PRO A 87 21.73 18.67 4.32
CA PRO A 87 21.21 18.17 3.04
C PRO A 87 21.08 16.63 3.01
N PRO A 88 20.65 16.03 1.89
CA PRO A 88 19.30 15.52 1.60
C PRO A 88 18.93 14.18 2.30
N THR A 89 19.53 13.83 3.44
CA THR A 89 19.38 12.49 4.04
C THR A 89 18.12 12.31 4.87
N CYS A 90 17.13 13.21 4.78
CA CYS A 90 15.80 12.99 5.31
C CYS A 90 15.12 11.83 4.56
N ARG A 91 15.52 10.60 4.92
CA ARG A 91 14.84 9.38 4.54
C ARG A 91 13.52 9.39 5.29
N GLY A 92 12.50 8.93 4.59
CA GLY A 92 11.15 8.80 5.10
C GLY A 92 11.02 8.20 6.49
N VAL A 93 9.82 8.29 7.07
CA VAL A 93 9.54 7.59 8.32
C VAL A 93 9.38 6.10 8.01
N PRO A 94 10.25 5.23 8.55
CA PRO A 94 10.05 3.80 8.40
C PRO A 94 8.90 3.38 9.31
N SER A 95 7.93 2.69 8.73
CA SER A 95 6.81 2.10 9.47
C SER A 95 6.84 0.59 9.29
N SER A 96 6.52 -0.17 10.33
CA SER A 96 6.33 -1.61 10.20
C SER A 96 5.11 -2.05 10.96
N VAL A 97 4.37 -2.98 10.36
CA VAL A 97 3.26 -3.67 11.03
C VAL A 97 3.76 -5.05 11.41
N SER A 98 3.72 -5.37 12.70
CA SER A 98 4.09 -6.68 13.23
C SER A 98 2.95 -7.26 14.04
N THR A 99 2.99 -8.58 14.22
CA THR A 99 2.08 -9.26 15.13
C THR A 99 2.54 -9.02 16.58
N PRO A 100 1.64 -9.02 17.58
CA PRO A 100 1.99 -8.75 18.97
C PRO A 100 3.19 -9.53 19.54
N PRO A 101 3.39 -10.84 19.25
CA PRO A 101 4.54 -11.56 19.78
C PRO A 101 5.86 -11.23 19.06
N ILE A 102 5.83 -10.46 17.96
CA ILE A 102 7.00 -10.15 17.13
C ILE A 102 7.39 -8.69 17.32
N THR A 103 8.64 -8.47 17.74
CA THR A 103 9.25 -7.15 17.79
C THR A 103 9.26 -6.51 16.41
N SER A 104 8.68 -5.32 16.30
CA SER A 104 8.70 -4.51 15.08
C SER A 104 10.14 -4.07 14.78
N VAL A 105 10.63 -4.35 13.57
CA VAL A 105 11.95 -3.89 13.11
C VAL A 105 11.75 -3.02 11.86
N PRO A 106 11.36 -1.75 12.04
CA PRO A 106 10.96 -0.88 10.93
C PRO A 106 12.09 -0.62 9.93
N ARG A 107 13.35 -0.69 10.35
CA ARG A 107 14.50 -0.50 9.45
C ARG A 107 14.67 -1.64 8.43
N GLU A 108 14.43 -2.87 8.83
CA GLU A 108 14.67 -4.06 7.98
C GLU A 108 13.44 -4.51 7.23
N ARG A 109 12.27 -4.39 7.86
CA ARG A 109 10.99 -4.91 7.35
C ARG A 109 9.94 -3.84 7.16
N GLY A 110 10.29 -2.58 7.42
CA GLY A 110 9.35 -1.49 7.30
C GLY A 110 9.23 -0.95 5.89
N VAL A 111 8.09 -0.31 5.64
CA VAL A 111 7.86 0.55 4.48
C VAL A 111 8.30 1.95 4.88
N SER A 112 9.17 2.56 4.09
CA SER A 112 9.62 3.93 4.28
C SER A 112 8.66 4.89 3.56
N PHE A 113 8.04 5.80 4.30
CA PHE A 113 7.15 6.80 3.72
C PHE A 113 7.91 8.07 3.34
N SER A 114 7.91 8.43 2.06
CA SER A 114 8.59 9.64 1.59
C SER A 114 8.00 10.91 2.24
N ILE A 115 8.86 11.91 2.47
CA ILE A 115 8.49 13.16 3.17
C ILE A 115 7.83 14.17 2.21
N TRP A 116 7.81 13.87 0.91
CA TRP A 116 7.46 14.80 -0.18
C TRP A 116 5.95 15.07 -0.33
N GLY A 117 5.20 15.13 0.77
CA GLY A 117 3.78 15.53 0.77
C GLY A 117 2.83 14.58 0.06
N GLN A 118 3.30 13.40 -0.36
CA GLN A 118 2.46 12.40 -1.00
C GLN A 118 1.70 11.58 0.03
N CYS A 119 0.39 11.46 -0.16
CA CYS A 119 -0.41 10.52 0.60
C CYS A 119 -0.08 9.10 0.12
N THR A 120 0.43 8.26 1.02
CA THR A 120 0.68 6.85 0.73
C THR A 120 -0.44 6.02 1.34
N GLY A 121 -1.11 5.25 0.51
CA GLY A 121 -2.12 4.29 0.94
C GLY A 121 -1.46 2.92 1.11
N SER A 122 -1.49 2.36 2.31
CA SER A 122 -1.02 0.99 2.53
C SER A 122 -2.20 0.11 2.88
N THR A 123 -2.40 -0.96 2.12
CA THR A 123 -3.37 -2.00 2.43
C THR A 123 -2.63 -3.17 3.07
N TYR A 124 -3.13 -3.65 4.20
CA TYR A 124 -2.54 -4.74 4.96
C TYR A 124 -3.45 -5.97 4.87
N GLY A 125 -2.93 -7.06 4.32
CA GLY A 125 -3.56 -8.38 4.37
C GLY A 125 -3.02 -9.18 5.54
N TRP A 126 -3.90 -9.81 6.33
CA TRP A 126 -3.48 -10.75 7.36
C TRP A 126 -3.51 -12.18 6.83
N GLN A 127 -2.38 -12.87 6.92
CA GLN A 127 -2.31 -14.30 6.63
C GLN A 127 -1.85 -15.07 7.87
N LYS A 128 -2.66 -16.05 8.27
CA LYS A 128 -2.35 -16.94 9.40
C LYS A 128 -1.69 -18.20 8.87
N ASN A 129 -0.38 -18.31 9.10
CA ASN A 129 0.36 -19.53 8.77
C ASN A 129 0.45 -20.37 10.04
N ALA A 130 -0.32 -21.45 10.09
CA ALA A 130 -0.14 -22.48 11.10
C ALA A 130 0.91 -23.47 10.59
N SER A 131 2.07 -23.55 11.26
CA SER A 131 2.95 -24.70 11.06
C SER A 131 2.20 -25.93 11.56
N PHE A 132 2.19 -27.00 10.76
CA PHE A 132 1.42 -28.21 11.04
C PHE A 132 1.77 -28.77 12.43
N ARG A 133 0.74 -29.16 13.18
CA ARG A 133 0.93 -29.99 14.37
C ARG A 133 1.36 -31.39 13.93
N LEU A 134 1.99 -32.12 14.85
CA LEU A 134 2.49 -33.50 14.74
C LEU A 134 1.69 -34.38 13.75
N PRO A 135 2.35 -35.28 12.99
CA PRO A 135 3.62 -35.94 13.33
C PRO A 135 4.90 -35.26 12.83
N TYR A 136 4.80 -34.10 12.19
CA TYR A 136 5.98 -33.40 11.69
C TYR A 136 6.85 -32.91 12.86
N LYS A 137 8.12 -33.34 12.89
CA LYS A 137 9.15 -32.83 13.80
C LYS A 137 9.55 -31.43 13.36
N SER A 138 8.72 -30.42 13.63
CA SER A 138 9.13 -29.03 13.48
C SER A 138 9.92 -28.61 14.73
N HIS A 139 11.15 -28.11 14.54
CA HIS A 139 11.97 -27.49 15.60
C HIS A 139 11.44 -26.09 15.95
N CYS A 140 10.14 -25.98 16.22
CA CYS A 140 9.50 -24.73 16.58
C CYS A 140 9.32 -24.62 18.09
N THR A 141 9.46 -23.40 18.62
CA THR A 141 9.31 -23.14 20.06
C THR A 141 7.93 -22.55 20.34
N ASP A 142 7.28 -23.00 21.42
CA ASP A 142 6.04 -22.40 21.89
C ASP A 142 6.33 -21.10 22.65
N TYR A 143 6.12 -19.97 21.97
CA TYR A 143 6.35 -18.63 22.49
C TYR A 143 5.59 -18.37 23.80
N LEU A 144 4.32 -18.78 23.89
CA LEU A 144 3.49 -18.49 25.07
C LEU A 144 3.98 -19.27 26.29
N LYS A 145 4.44 -20.51 26.06
CA LYS A 145 5.05 -21.32 27.11
C LYS A 145 6.34 -20.67 27.62
N ALA A 146 7.26 -20.33 26.71
CA ALA A 146 8.53 -19.68 27.07
C ALA A 146 8.34 -18.33 27.78
N TRP A 147 7.34 -17.53 27.36
CA TRP A 147 7.01 -16.25 28.00
C TRP A 147 6.54 -16.43 29.45
N LYS A 148 5.70 -17.45 29.71
CA LYS A 148 5.22 -17.77 31.07
C LYS A 148 6.35 -18.28 31.96
N GLU A 149 7.21 -19.14 31.43
CA GLU A 149 8.40 -19.65 32.13
C GLU A 149 9.40 -18.54 32.49
N ASN A 150 9.48 -17.48 31.67
CA ASN A 150 10.33 -16.30 31.92
C ASN A 150 9.66 -15.21 32.79
N GLY A 151 8.65 -15.56 33.58
CA GLY A 151 8.00 -14.63 34.51
C GLY A 151 7.28 -13.46 33.82
N GLY A 152 6.76 -13.66 32.60
CA GLY A 152 6.08 -12.62 31.84
C GLY A 152 7.01 -11.65 31.13
N THR A 153 8.31 -11.93 31.13
CA THR A 153 9.28 -11.23 30.29
C THR A 153 9.27 -11.87 28.91
N GLY A 154 9.22 -11.04 27.85
CA GLY A 154 9.29 -11.47 26.45
C GLY A 154 10.34 -12.58 26.28
N PRO A 155 10.05 -13.70 25.59
CA PRO A 155 11.09 -14.65 25.28
C PRO A 155 12.15 -13.89 24.49
N VAL A 156 13.41 -14.20 24.76
CA VAL A 156 14.55 -13.59 24.09
C VAL A 156 14.53 -14.07 22.64
N THR A 157 13.68 -13.46 21.81
CA THR A 157 13.61 -13.77 20.40
C THR A 157 14.99 -13.50 19.81
N GLU A 158 15.35 -14.26 18.77
CA GLU A 158 16.61 -14.16 18.01
C GLU A 158 17.08 -12.70 17.84
N LYS A 159 16.16 -11.79 17.53
CA LYS A 159 16.47 -10.37 17.31
C LYS A 159 16.81 -9.58 18.57
N THR A 160 16.24 -9.90 19.73
CA THR A 160 16.58 -9.23 20.99
C THR A 160 18.02 -9.54 21.43
N ASN A 161 18.49 -10.77 21.22
CA ASN A 161 19.90 -11.12 21.45
C ASN A 161 20.81 -10.52 20.36
N ILE A 162 20.41 -10.58 19.09
CA ILE A 162 21.23 -10.02 17.99
C ILE A 162 21.31 -8.48 18.08
N LEU A 163 20.25 -7.79 18.53
CA LEU A 163 20.26 -6.33 18.69
C LEU A 163 21.33 -5.88 19.68
N PHE A 164 21.55 -6.63 20.76
CA PHE A 164 22.59 -6.32 21.74
C PHE A 164 24.01 -6.53 21.17
N VAL A 165 24.17 -7.51 20.27
CA VAL A 165 25.46 -7.88 19.67
C VAL A 165 25.81 -7.02 18.46
N SER A 166 24.81 -6.46 17.77
CA SER A 166 24.99 -5.63 16.57
C SER A 166 25.76 -4.31 16.79
N ALA A 167 26.02 -3.94 18.05
CA ALA A 167 26.93 -2.84 18.40
C ALA A 167 28.41 -3.14 18.06
N ILE A 168 28.75 -4.40 17.77
CA ILE A 168 30.10 -4.82 17.35
C ILE A 168 30.03 -5.27 15.88
N PRO A 169 30.36 -4.40 14.91
CA PRO A 169 30.10 -4.65 13.48
C PRO A 169 30.81 -5.90 12.91
N ASN A 170 31.91 -6.33 13.51
CA ASN A 170 32.66 -7.50 13.06
C ASN A 170 32.13 -8.81 13.67
N PHE A 171 31.59 -8.78 14.89
CA PHE A 171 31.13 -9.99 15.58
C PHE A 171 29.88 -10.61 14.93
N ALA A 172 29.03 -9.77 14.34
CA ALA A 172 27.82 -10.23 13.66
C ALA A 172 28.10 -10.98 12.35
N LYS A 173 29.29 -10.80 11.74
CA LYS A 173 29.61 -11.44 10.45
C LYS A 173 30.04 -12.89 10.62
N ASP A 174 30.85 -13.16 11.64
CA ASP A 174 31.47 -14.47 11.85
C ASP A 174 30.52 -15.45 12.56
N ASN A 175 29.65 -14.94 13.44
CA ASN A 175 28.74 -15.79 14.25
C ASN A 175 27.34 -15.96 13.67
N ARG A 176 27.06 -15.38 12.48
CA ARG A 176 25.70 -15.40 11.90
C ARG A 176 25.19 -16.81 11.61
N ALA A 177 26.06 -17.69 11.14
CA ALA A 177 25.70 -19.06 10.78
C ALA A 177 25.37 -19.90 12.02
N GLU A 178 26.15 -19.75 13.09
CA GLU A 178 25.97 -20.48 14.34
C GLU A 178 24.71 -20.02 15.08
N CYS A 179 24.45 -18.71 15.14
CA CYS A 179 23.21 -18.19 15.69
C CYS A 179 21.98 -18.66 14.89
N ALA A 180 22.05 -18.67 13.55
CA ALA A 180 20.92 -19.11 12.72
C ALA A 180 20.55 -20.58 12.95
N GLN A 181 21.51 -21.46 13.27
CA GLN A 181 21.25 -22.88 13.55
C GLN A 181 20.61 -23.11 14.92
N SER A 182 20.94 -22.29 15.92
CA SER A 182 20.37 -22.38 17.28
C SER A 182 18.96 -21.76 17.38
N CYS A 183 18.57 -20.95 16.40
CA CYS A 183 17.30 -20.23 16.43
C CYS A 183 16.12 -21.09 15.97
N SER A 184 15.21 -21.36 16.90
CA SER A 184 13.91 -21.98 16.61
C SER A 184 12.86 -20.92 16.33
N SER A 185 12.15 -21.06 15.20
CA SER A 185 11.03 -20.17 14.89
C SER A 185 9.79 -20.51 15.74
N PRO A 186 8.98 -19.54 16.18
CA PRO A 186 7.76 -19.85 16.91
C PRO A 186 6.74 -20.62 16.07
N CYS A 187 6.08 -21.61 16.69
CA CYS A 187 5.15 -22.50 16.00
C CYS A 187 3.90 -21.81 15.42
N ARG A 188 3.57 -20.62 15.93
CA ARG A 188 2.42 -19.81 15.51
C ARG A 188 2.89 -18.41 15.14
N MET A 189 3.04 -18.15 13.85
CA MET A 189 3.28 -16.79 13.34
C MET A 189 2.17 -16.39 12.38
N GLY A 190 1.56 -15.23 12.64
CA GLY A 190 0.90 -14.47 11.58
C GLY A 190 1.94 -13.67 10.81
N ARG A 191 1.71 -13.47 9.52
CA ARG A 191 2.45 -12.50 8.70
C ARG A 191 1.44 -11.53 8.10
N TYR A 192 1.78 -10.26 8.12
CA TYR A 192 1.08 -9.25 7.33
C TYR A 192 1.73 -9.16 5.96
N GLU A 193 0.93 -9.26 4.90
CA GLU A 193 1.34 -8.86 3.56
C GLU A 193 0.98 -7.39 3.38
N VAL A 194 1.97 -6.59 3.03
CA VAL A 194 1.80 -5.14 2.84
C VAL A 194 1.75 -4.86 1.36
N GLN A 195 0.63 -4.33 0.89
CA GLN A 195 0.50 -3.77 -0.46
C GLN A 195 0.55 -2.25 -0.33
N VAL A 196 1.64 -1.67 -0.81
CA VAL A 196 1.84 -0.21 -0.81
C VAL A 196 1.31 0.34 -2.12
N GLN A 197 0.35 1.24 -2.04
CA GLN A 197 -0.12 2.04 -3.16
C GLN A 197 0.32 3.48 -2.92
N GLU A 198 1.33 3.91 -3.67
CA GLU A 198 1.69 5.33 -3.72
C GLU A 198 0.59 6.06 -4.49
N ALA A 199 -0.28 6.76 -3.77
CA ALA A 199 -1.13 7.76 -4.41
C ALA A 199 -0.23 8.95 -4.70
N ASN A 200 0.48 8.88 -5.84
CA ASN A 200 1.11 10.05 -6.40
C ASN A 200 0.02 11.11 -6.53
N SER A 201 0.10 12.17 -5.71
CA SER A 201 -0.77 13.34 -5.82
C SER A 201 -0.51 14.13 -7.11
N GLU A 202 0.32 13.60 -8.01
CA GLU A 202 0.39 14.02 -9.40
C GLU A 202 -0.95 13.71 -10.05
N GLY A 203 -1.81 14.73 -10.10
CA GLY A 203 -3.06 14.70 -10.83
C GLY A 203 -2.87 14.04 -12.20
N SER A 204 -3.72 13.04 -12.48
CA SER A 204 -4.07 12.61 -13.83
C SER A 204 -2.89 12.58 -14.81
N ARG A 205 -1.92 11.68 -14.63
CA ARG A 205 -1.05 11.33 -15.77
C ARG A 205 -1.98 10.80 -16.88
N PRO A 206 -2.00 11.42 -18.08
CA PRO A 206 -3.01 11.14 -19.12
C PRO A 206 -2.99 9.70 -19.63
N ILE A 207 -1.92 8.95 -19.34
CA ILE A 207 -1.71 7.56 -19.75
C ILE A 207 -2.81 6.63 -19.19
N GLY A 208 -3.28 6.86 -17.96
CA GLY A 208 -4.36 6.07 -17.37
C GLY A 208 -5.74 6.39 -17.96
N MET A 209 -6.00 7.68 -18.26
CA MET A 209 -7.27 8.11 -18.84
C MET A 209 -7.44 7.61 -20.28
N LEU A 210 -6.37 7.59 -21.07
CA LEU A 210 -6.41 7.06 -22.44
C LEU A 210 -6.71 5.55 -22.47
N SER A 211 -6.16 4.78 -21.52
CA SER A 211 -6.49 3.36 -21.39
C SER A 211 -7.95 3.14 -20.99
N PHE A 212 -8.48 3.95 -20.08
CA PHE A 212 -9.89 3.88 -19.67
C PHE A 212 -10.85 4.25 -20.81
N ILE A 213 -10.60 5.36 -21.51
CA ILE A 213 -11.41 5.79 -22.66
C ILE A 213 -11.30 4.77 -23.79
N GLY A 214 -10.10 4.27 -24.08
CA GLY A 214 -9.88 3.24 -25.09
C GLY A 214 -10.60 1.94 -24.79
N GLY A 215 -10.58 1.49 -23.54
CA GLY A 215 -11.34 0.32 -23.09
C GLY A 215 -12.85 0.52 -23.18
N PHE A 216 -13.34 1.70 -22.82
CA PHE A 216 -14.78 2.01 -22.87
C PHE A 216 -15.30 2.12 -24.32
N LEU A 217 -14.57 2.80 -25.20
CA LEU A 217 -14.90 2.88 -26.63
C LEU A 217 -14.81 1.51 -27.30
N GLY A 218 -13.80 0.70 -26.98
CA GLY A 218 -13.65 -0.65 -27.49
C GLY A 218 -14.77 -1.58 -27.05
N LEU A 219 -15.23 -1.48 -25.79
CA LEU A 219 -16.34 -2.28 -25.27
C LEU A 219 -17.69 -1.86 -25.84
N TRP A 220 -17.97 -0.56 -25.91
CA TRP A 220 -19.28 -0.04 -26.34
C TRP A 220 -19.49 -0.10 -27.85
N LEU A 221 -18.46 0.23 -28.63
CA LEU A 221 -18.58 0.30 -30.08
C LEU A 221 -18.09 -0.99 -30.75
N GLY A 222 -17.29 -1.83 -30.06
CA GLY A 222 -16.62 -2.97 -30.68
C GLY A 222 -15.56 -2.57 -31.70
N ILE A 223 -15.21 -1.27 -31.76
CA ILE A 223 -14.29 -0.67 -32.72
C ILE A 223 -12.90 -0.68 -32.09
N SER A 224 -11.96 -1.40 -32.71
CA SER A 224 -10.55 -1.33 -32.33
C SER A 224 -9.88 -0.12 -33.02
N LEU A 225 -8.79 0.40 -32.43
CA LEU A 225 -8.01 1.47 -33.08
C LEU A 225 -7.59 1.09 -34.51
N LEU A 226 -7.36 -0.21 -34.76
CA LEU A 226 -7.07 -0.78 -36.07
C LEU A 226 -8.20 -0.49 -37.08
N THR A 227 -9.46 -0.71 -36.68
CA THR A 227 -10.61 -0.47 -37.56
C THR A 227 -10.80 1.02 -37.90
N VAL A 228 -10.40 1.92 -37.01
CA VAL A 228 -10.38 3.37 -37.29
C VAL A 228 -9.29 3.70 -38.29
N TYR A 229 -8.10 3.10 -38.14
CA TYR A 229 -7.00 3.26 -39.08
C TYR A 229 -7.36 2.76 -40.48
N ASP A 230 -7.92 1.55 -40.60
CA ASP A 230 -8.34 0.97 -41.88
C ASP A 230 -9.42 1.83 -42.58
N PHE A 231 -10.35 2.38 -41.80
CA PHE A 231 -11.38 3.29 -42.32
C PHE A 231 -10.77 4.60 -42.83
N LEU A 232 -9.83 5.19 -42.08
CA LEU A 232 -9.12 6.39 -42.48
C LEU A 232 -8.30 6.16 -43.75
N GLU A 233 -7.60 5.03 -43.85
CA GLU A 233 -6.81 4.65 -45.03
C GLU A 233 -7.71 4.54 -46.28
N SER A 234 -8.82 3.81 -46.19
CA SER A 234 -9.79 3.70 -47.30
C SER A 234 -10.34 5.07 -47.75
N ARG A 235 -10.64 5.97 -46.81
CA ARG A 235 -11.16 7.31 -47.13
C ARG A 235 -10.09 8.22 -47.74
N LEU A 236 -8.87 8.18 -47.21
CA LEU A 236 -7.74 8.95 -47.75
C LEU A 236 -7.39 8.50 -49.17
N PHE A 237 -7.35 7.19 -49.44
CA PHE A 237 -7.13 6.67 -50.80
C PHE A 237 -8.24 7.08 -51.76
N SER A 238 -9.50 7.01 -51.32
CA SER A 238 -10.63 7.45 -52.14
C SER A 238 -10.52 8.94 -52.50
N LEU A 239 -10.23 9.81 -51.52
CA LEU A 239 -10.06 11.24 -51.74
C LEU A 239 -8.87 11.55 -52.65
N ALA A 240 -7.71 10.92 -52.41
CA ALA A 240 -6.52 11.09 -53.25
C ALA A 240 -6.80 10.71 -54.70
N SER A 241 -7.53 9.60 -54.92
CA SER A 241 -7.91 9.15 -56.27
C SER A 241 -8.88 10.12 -56.96
N ALA A 242 -9.84 10.68 -56.22
CA ALA A 242 -10.80 11.65 -56.75
C ALA A 242 -10.12 12.98 -57.13
N VAL A 243 -9.18 13.45 -56.29
CA VAL A 243 -8.37 14.63 -56.58
C VAL A 243 -7.50 14.40 -57.82
N LYS A 244 -6.82 13.24 -57.92
CA LYS A 244 -6.02 12.88 -59.09
C LYS A 244 -6.85 12.86 -60.37
N ARG A 245 -8.06 12.28 -60.35
CA ARG A 245 -8.99 12.29 -61.51
C ARG A 245 -9.41 13.71 -61.90
N LYS A 246 -9.77 14.57 -60.94
CA LYS A 246 -10.12 15.97 -61.22
C LYS A 246 -8.94 16.75 -61.83
N TRP A 247 -7.72 16.47 -61.37
CA TRP A 247 -6.52 17.13 -61.87
C TRP A 247 -6.19 16.72 -63.32
N LEU A 248 -6.31 15.43 -63.65
CA LEU A 248 -6.14 14.94 -65.02
C LEU A 248 -7.17 15.54 -66.00
N MET A 249 -8.42 15.67 -65.57
CA MET A 249 -9.48 16.30 -66.40
C MET A 249 -9.21 17.79 -66.68
N ARG A 250 -8.52 18.50 -65.78
CA ARG A 250 -8.13 19.90 -66.02
C ARG A 250 -6.97 20.02 -67.02
N LYS A 251 -6.04 19.06 -67.02
CA LYS A 251 -4.85 19.11 -67.89
C LYS A 251 -5.18 18.85 -69.37
N GLY A 252 -6.23 18.10 -69.68
CA GLY A 252 -6.65 17.80 -71.05
C GLY A 252 -7.35 18.93 -71.81
N LYS A 253 -7.83 19.99 -71.13
CA LYS A 253 -8.52 21.12 -71.80
C LYS A 253 -7.58 22.24 -72.27
N SER A 254 -6.33 22.29 -71.80
CA SER A 254 -5.38 23.36 -72.19
C SER A 254 -4.57 23.07 -73.45
N SER A 255 -4.58 21.86 -74.00
CA SER A 255 -3.79 21.50 -75.20
C SER A 255 -4.54 21.67 -76.54
N SER A 256 -5.82 22.07 -76.54
CA SER A 256 -6.63 22.19 -77.76
C SER A 256 -6.72 23.62 -78.33
N PHE A 257 -6.04 24.62 -77.75
CA PHE A 257 -6.18 26.03 -78.14
C PHE A 257 -4.91 26.64 -78.79
N ARG A 258 -4.06 25.82 -79.44
CA ARG A 258 -2.82 26.32 -80.07
C ARG A 258 -2.60 25.85 -81.51
N SER A 259 -3.69 25.68 -82.25
CA SER A 259 -3.65 25.44 -83.70
C SER A 259 -4.73 26.29 -84.40
N SER A 260 -4.52 27.59 -84.44
CA SER A 260 -5.09 28.54 -85.39
C SER A 260 -4.17 29.75 -85.47
#